data_AF-A0A3M7N4V6-F1
#
_entry.id   AF-A0A3M7N4V6-F1
#
_cell.length_a   1.000
_cell.length_b   1.000
_cell.length_c   1.000
_cell.angle_alpha   90.00
_cell.angle_beta   90.00
_cell.angle_gamma   90.00
#
_symmetry.space_group_name_H-M   'P 1'
#
loop_
_entity.id
_entity.type
_entity.pdbx_description
1 polymer ?
#
loop_
_entity_poly.entity_id
_entity_poly.type
_entity_poly.pdbx_seq_one_letter_code
_entity_poly.pdbx_strand_id
1 'polypeptide(L)'
;MASTATLGRVLMLLSNLSLAFGSFIADFNETHVLNPRWPPHARFHNGQTMTSSLLFAAAAAFFLFKPNSSRAVEANSILAAVIIGSFYGISGLTGGLYPGSLPVDPEFGDGFPQLYIFGTQLAVNWLGYWLEVQRLAFVHVKED
;
A
#
# COMPACT_ATOMS: atom_id res chain seq x y z
N MET A 1 1.96 -27.17 8.98
CA MET A 1 2.45 -25.83 8.53
C MET A 1 1.56 -24.78 9.17
N ALA A 2 2.12 -23.69 9.71
CA ALA A 2 1.30 -22.62 10.27
C ALA A 2 0.39 -22.01 9.18
N SER A 3 -0.83 -21.61 9.55
CA SER A 3 -1.75 -20.98 8.59
C SER A 3 -1.12 -19.73 7.98
N THR A 4 -1.15 -19.62 6.66
CA THR A 4 -0.72 -18.43 5.93
C THR A 4 -1.78 -17.33 5.96
N ALA A 5 -3.03 -17.64 6.28
CA ALA A 5 -4.14 -16.69 6.38
C ALA A 5 -4.36 -16.23 7.83
N THR A 6 -3.38 -15.53 8.39
CA THR A 6 -3.50 -14.88 9.71
C THR A 6 -4.22 -13.53 9.57
N LEU A 7 -4.84 -13.06 10.66
CA LEU A 7 -5.52 -11.75 10.65
C LEU A 7 -4.56 -10.62 10.22
N GLY A 8 -3.33 -10.61 10.73
CA GLY A 8 -2.33 -9.59 10.38
C GLY A 8 -2.02 -9.58 8.89
N ARG A 9 -1.75 -10.75 8.29
CA ARG A 9 -1.53 -10.87 6.84
C ARG A 9 -2.75 -10.48 6.01
N VAL A 10 -3.96 -10.83 6.45
CA VAL A 10 -5.20 -10.45 5.74
C VAL A 10 -5.39 -8.94 5.76
N LEU A 11 -5.18 -8.28 6.89
CA LEU A 11 -5.28 -6.82 6.99
C LEU A 11 -4.26 -6.13 6.08
N MET A 12 -3.01 -6.57 6.09
CA MET A 12 -1.97 -6.05 5.19
C MET A 12 -2.33 -6.29 3.72
N LEU A 13 -2.78 -7.50 3.36
CA LEU A 13 -3.15 -7.81 1.98
C LEU A 13 -4.31 -6.92 1.49
N LEU A 14 -5.40 -6.86 2.26
CA LEU A 14 -6.60 -6.12 1.87
C LEU A 14 -6.34 -4.61 1.80
N SER A 15 -5.55 -4.06 2.73
CA SER A 15 -5.22 -2.63 2.69
C SER A 15 -4.38 -2.28 1.45
N ASN A 16 -3.41 -3.14 1.08
CA ASN A 16 -2.62 -2.94 -0.13
C ASN A 16 -3.44 -3.12 -1.42
N LEU A 17 -4.31 -4.14 -1.48
CA LEU A 17 -5.20 -4.33 -2.61
C LEU A 17 -6.17 -3.16 -2.77
N SER A 18 -6.64 -2.56 -1.66
CA SER A 18 -7.53 -1.40 -1.71
C SER A 18 -6.92 -0.23 -2.47
N LEU A 19 -5.61 0.05 -2.30
CA LEU A 19 -4.93 1.09 -3.06
C LEU A 19 -4.59 0.65 -4.48
N ALA A 20 -4.25 -0.62 -4.69
CA ALA A 20 -3.97 -1.15 -6.03
C ALA A 20 -5.19 -1.03 -6.96
N PHE A 21 -6.40 -1.31 -6.46
CA PHE A 21 -7.63 -1.11 -7.23
C PHE A 21 -8.13 0.33 -7.17
N GLY A 22 -8.04 0.95 -5.99
CA GLY A 22 -8.51 2.32 -5.75
C GLY A 22 -7.82 3.33 -6.66
N SER A 23 -6.53 3.16 -6.95
CA SER A 23 -5.80 4.05 -7.86
C SER A 23 -6.38 4.02 -9.28
N PHE A 24 -6.68 2.85 -9.85
CA PHE A 24 -7.31 2.75 -11.17
C PHE A 24 -8.73 3.31 -11.17
N ILE A 25 -9.49 3.10 -10.09
CA ILE A 25 -10.85 3.66 -9.98
C ILE A 25 -10.79 5.19 -9.91
N ALA A 26 -9.86 5.75 -9.14
CA ALA A 26 -9.71 7.19 -8.93
C ALA A 26 -9.09 7.91 -10.14
N ASP A 27 -8.18 7.25 -10.86
CA ASP A 27 -7.33 7.93 -11.85
C ASP A 27 -7.69 7.57 -13.30
N PHE A 28 -8.42 6.48 -13.55
CA PHE A 28 -8.80 6.07 -14.90
C PHE A 28 -10.10 6.74 -15.37
N ASN A 29 -10.11 8.07 -15.41
CA ASN A 29 -11.27 8.86 -15.83
C ASN A 29 -10.88 10.25 -16.37
N GLU A 30 -11.91 11.05 -16.75
CA GLU A 30 -11.78 12.37 -17.40
C GLU A 30 -11.23 13.48 -16.51
N THR A 31 -11.16 13.28 -15.19
CA THR A 31 -10.48 14.22 -14.29
C THR A 31 -8.96 13.96 -14.24
N HIS A 32 -8.52 12.76 -14.63
CA HIS A 32 -7.14 12.28 -14.53
C HIS A 32 -6.59 11.77 -15.87
N VAL A 33 -6.29 10.47 -16.03
CA VAL A 33 -5.51 9.97 -17.18
C VAL A 33 -6.17 10.23 -18.54
N LEU A 34 -7.50 10.36 -18.58
CA LEU A 34 -8.26 10.67 -19.80
C LEU A 34 -8.46 12.17 -20.03
N ASN A 35 -8.14 13.01 -19.04
CA ASN A 35 -8.37 14.46 -19.07
C ASN A 35 -7.75 15.09 -20.32
N PRO A 36 -8.56 15.67 -21.24
CA PRO A 36 -8.08 16.19 -22.51
C PRO A 36 -7.11 17.37 -22.34
N ARG A 37 -7.13 18.06 -21.20
CA ARG A 37 -6.27 19.22 -20.92
C ARG A 37 -4.92 18.85 -20.33
N TRP A 38 -4.76 17.66 -19.76
CA TRP A 38 -3.49 17.21 -19.23
C TRP A 38 -2.46 17.01 -20.36
N PRO A 39 -1.25 17.59 -20.24
CA PRO A 39 -0.17 17.32 -21.17
C PRO A 39 0.15 15.82 -21.24
N PRO A 40 0.66 15.31 -22.38
CA PRO A 40 0.98 13.89 -22.51
C PRO A 40 1.87 13.33 -21.39
N HIS A 41 2.82 14.12 -20.88
CA HIS A 41 3.73 13.70 -19.83
C HIS A 41 3.06 13.54 -18.45
N ALA A 42 2.04 14.34 -18.13
CA ALA A 42 1.27 14.18 -16.90
C ALA A 42 0.51 12.84 -16.91
N ARG A 43 -0.08 12.47 -18.04
CA ARG A 43 -0.76 11.17 -18.23
C ARG A 43 0.22 10.01 -18.11
N PHE A 44 1.43 10.16 -18.64
CA PHE A 44 2.50 9.17 -18.47
C PHE A 44 2.84 8.94 -16.99
N HIS A 45 3.06 10.00 -16.22
CA HIS A 45 3.32 9.88 -14.77
C HIS A 45 2.11 9.36 -13.98
N ASN A 46 0.89 9.67 -14.40
CA ASN A 46 -0.30 9.10 -13.76
C ASN A 46 -0.44 7.60 -14.06
N GLY A 47 -0.18 7.16 -15.30
CA GLY A 47 -0.07 5.74 -15.65
C GLY A 47 1.03 5.01 -14.86
N GLN A 48 2.18 5.65 -14.65
CA GLN A 48 3.22 5.13 -13.76
C GLN A 48 2.72 4.99 -12.31
N THR A 49 1.96 5.95 -11.82
CA THR A 49 1.43 5.95 -10.44
C THR A 49 0.44 4.81 -10.22
N MET A 50 -0.55 4.65 -11.12
CA MET A 50 -1.48 3.52 -11.08
C MET A 50 -0.74 2.18 -11.14
N THR A 51 0.18 2.03 -12.10
CA THR A 51 0.97 0.78 -12.24
C THR A 51 1.82 0.50 -11.01
N SER A 52 2.44 1.52 -10.42
CA SER A 52 3.27 1.38 -9.21
C SER A 52 2.45 0.89 -8.02
N SER A 53 1.20 1.36 -7.86
CA SER A 53 0.32 0.87 -6.79
C SER A 53 0.09 -0.64 -6.86
N LEU A 54 -0.12 -1.17 -8.07
CA LEU A 54 -0.30 -2.59 -8.32
C LEU A 54 0.99 -3.38 -8.06
N LEU A 55 2.13 -2.86 -8.54
CA LEU A 55 3.44 -3.51 -8.34
C LEU A 55 3.83 -3.56 -6.86
N PHE A 56 3.62 -2.50 -6.09
CA PHE A 56 3.90 -2.49 -4.66
C PHE A 56 2.97 -3.44 -3.90
N ALA A 57 1.68 -3.49 -4.23
CA ALA A 57 0.76 -4.45 -3.63
C ALA A 57 1.13 -5.91 -3.96
N ALA A 58 1.52 -6.18 -5.21
CA ALA A 58 1.96 -7.52 -5.63
C ALA A 58 3.26 -7.93 -4.92
N ALA A 59 4.23 -7.03 -4.82
CA ALA A 59 5.48 -7.28 -4.10
C ALA A 59 5.24 -7.50 -2.59
N ALA A 60 4.39 -6.68 -1.96
CA ALA A 60 3.99 -6.89 -0.57
C ALA A 60 3.32 -8.25 -0.37
N ALA A 61 2.36 -8.61 -1.24
CA ALA A 61 1.70 -9.92 -1.20
C ALA A 61 2.68 -11.08 -1.37
N PHE A 62 3.65 -10.97 -2.29
CA PHE A 62 4.71 -11.97 -2.44
C PHE A 62 5.46 -12.19 -1.12
N PHE A 63 5.89 -11.12 -0.44
CA PHE A 63 6.60 -11.25 0.84
C PHE A 63 5.70 -11.74 1.99
N LEU A 64 4.39 -11.43 1.97
CA LEU A 64 3.44 -11.96 2.95
C LEU A 64 3.28 -13.48 2.88
N PHE A 65 3.30 -14.05 1.67
CA PHE A 65 2.89 -15.44 1.43
C PHE A 65 3.98 -16.37 0.89
N LYS A 66 5.17 -15.86 0.56
CA LYS A 66 6.28 -16.71 0.13
C LYS A 66 6.63 -17.75 1.21
N PRO A 67 7.06 -18.96 0.82
CA PRO A 67 7.60 -19.93 1.76
C PRO A 67 8.79 -19.36 2.53
N ASN A 68 8.86 -19.62 3.83
CA ASN A 68 9.94 -19.17 4.71
C ASN A 68 10.59 -20.38 5.41
N SER A 69 11.92 -20.43 5.41
CA SER A 69 12.69 -21.55 5.97
C SER A 69 12.82 -21.51 7.50
N SER A 70 12.59 -20.34 8.11
CA SER A 70 12.63 -20.17 9.56
C SER A 70 11.75 -18.99 9.99
N ARG A 71 11.45 -18.90 11.29
CA ARG A 71 10.72 -17.76 11.87
C ARG A 71 11.45 -16.43 11.68
N ALA A 72 12.78 -16.42 11.75
CA ALA A 72 13.57 -15.22 11.50
C ALA A 72 13.42 -14.72 10.05
N VAL A 73 13.43 -15.65 9.09
CA VAL A 73 13.20 -15.33 7.67
C VAL A 73 11.76 -14.87 7.43
N GLU A 74 10.79 -15.46 8.13
CA GLU A 74 9.39 -15.02 8.11
C GLU A 74 9.24 -13.60 8.64
N ALA A 75 9.86 -13.26 9.78
CA ALA A 75 9.83 -11.91 10.36
C ALA A 75 10.40 -10.86 9.40
N ASN A 76 11.54 -11.16 8.75
CA ASN A 76 12.13 -10.28 7.74
C ASN A 76 11.22 -10.11 6.51
N SER A 77 10.53 -11.18 6.09
CA SER A 77 9.59 -11.11 4.97
C SER A 77 8.36 -10.26 5.32
N ILE A 78 7.83 -10.39 6.54
CA ILE A 78 6.73 -9.55 7.04
C ILE A 78 7.15 -8.08 7.14
N LEU A 79 8.38 -7.79 7.59
CA LEU A 79 8.93 -6.43 7.59
C LEU A 79 9.07 -5.86 6.17
N ALA A 80 9.59 -6.65 5.22
CA ALA A 80 9.67 -6.24 3.82
C ALA A 80 8.26 -5.92 3.26
N ALA A 81 7.27 -6.76 3.58
CA ALA A 81 5.89 -6.56 3.14
C ALA A 81 5.28 -5.25 3.67
N VAL A 82 5.44 -4.91 4.96
CA VAL A 82 4.88 -3.67 5.50
C VAL A 82 5.57 -2.43 4.91
N ILE A 83 6.89 -2.48 4.72
CA ILE A 83 7.66 -1.36 4.15
C ILE A 83 7.23 -1.12 2.70
N ILE A 84 7.27 -2.16 1.86
CA ILE A 84 6.91 -2.06 0.44
C ILE A 84 5.44 -1.66 0.29
N GLY A 85 4.54 -2.27 1.08
CA GLY A 85 3.12 -1.92 1.08
C GLY A 85 2.82 -0.50 1.56
N SER A 86 3.77 0.16 2.24
CA SER A 86 3.63 1.56 2.65
C SER A 86 4.07 2.55 1.56
N PHE A 87 4.83 2.13 0.55
CA PHE A 87 5.43 3.04 -0.43
C PHE A 87 4.40 3.86 -1.21
N TYR A 88 3.30 3.26 -1.66
CA TYR A 88 2.28 3.98 -2.42
C TYR A 88 1.57 5.03 -1.56
N GLY A 89 1.12 4.66 -0.35
CA GLY A 89 0.47 5.58 0.58
C GLY A 89 1.38 6.73 1.01
N ILE A 90 2.64 6.44 1.33
CA ILE A 90 3.63 7.48 1.68
C ILE A 90 3.87 8.41 0.49
N SER A 91 4.11 7.86 -0.71
CA SER A 91 4.29 8.65 -1.93
C SER A 91 3.13 9.61 -2.14
N GLY A 92 1.89 9.12 -2.06
CA GLY A 92 0.68 9.92 -2.21
C GLY A 92 0.55 11.04 -1.16
N LEU A 93 0.84 10.76 0.12
CA LEU A 93 0.83 11.77 1.19
C LEU A 93 1.89 12.85 0.99
N THR A 94 3.08 12.46 0.53
CA THR A 94 4.18 13.40 0.24
C THR A 94 4.00 14.17 -1.07
N GLY A 95 3.07 13.75 -1.93
CA GLY A 95 2.84 14.38 -3.24
C GLY A 95 2.53 15.87 -3.14
N GLY A 96 1.81 16.31 -2.10
CA GLY A 96 1.50 17.73 -1.86
C GLY A 96 2.67 18.58 -1.35
N LEU A 97 3.83 17.98 -1.07
CA LEU A 97 5.02 18.71 -0.60
C LEU A 97 5.83 19.32 -1.75
N TYR A 98 5.55 18.94 -3.00
CA TYR A 98 6.29 19.41 -4.16
C TYR A 98 5.77 20.77 -4.64
N PRO A 99 6.64 21.71 -5.06
CA PRO A 99 6.23 23.04 -5.49
C PRO A 99 5.17 23.01 -6.59
N GLY A 100 4.04 23.70 -6.37
CA GLY A 100 2.95 23.81 -7.34
C GLY A 100 2.08 22.56 -7.48
N SER A 101 2.31 21.51 -6.68
CA SER A 101 1.43 20.36 -6.63
C SER A 101 0.16 20.66 -5.83
N LEU A 102 -0.96 20.08 -6.25
CA LEU A 102 -2.21 20.08 -5.49
C LEU A 102 -2.76 18.65 -5.42
N PRO A 103 -3.37 18.24 -4.31
CA PRO A 103 -4.02 16.93 -4.22
C PRO A 103 -5.23 16.79 -5.14
N VAL A 104 -5.88 17.91 -5.48
CA VAL A 104 -7.05 17.98 -6.35
C VAL A 104 -6.91 19.23 -7.21
N ASP A 105 -7.23 19.14 -8.50
CA ASP A 105 -7.32 20.33 -9.34
C ASP A 105 -8.48 21.22 -8.83
N PRO A 106 -8.31 22.55 -8.69
CA PRO A 106 -9.33 23.44 -8.10
C PRO A 106 -10.71 23.38 -8.77
N GLU A 107 -10.78 22.92 -10.02
CA GLU A 107 -12.04 22.70 -10.75
C GLU A 107 -12.87 21.55 -10.18
N PHE A 108 -12.23 20.55 -9.58
CA PHE A 108 -12.87 19.32 -9.09
C PHE A 108 -13.05 19.30 -7.58
N GLY A 109 -12.53 20.30 -6.86
CA GLY A 109 -12.74 20.50 -5.43
C GLY A 109 -11.53 21.06 -4.71
N ASP A 110 -11.61 21.04 -3.38
CA ASP A 110 -10.61 21.59 -2.48
C ASP A 110 -10.13 20.56 -1.45
N GLY A 111 -8.98 20.86 -0.82
CA GLY A 111 -8.45 20.09 0.30
C GLY A 111 -7.61 18.87 -0.12
N PHE A 112 -7.55 17.87 0.77
CA PHE A 112 -6.72 16.68 0.59
C PHE A 112 -7.51 15.38 0.89
N PRO A 113 -8.51 15.02 0.06
CA PRO A 113 -9.35 13.84 0.32
C PRO A 113 -8.55 12.53 0.40
N GLN A 114 -7.43 12.42 -0.30
CA GLN A 114 -6.58 11.25 -0.30
C GLN A 114 -5.86 11.02 1.05
N LEU A 115 -5.77 12.06 1.91
CA LEU A 115 -5.19 11.95 3.26
C LEU A 115 -5.83 10.81 4.06
N TYR A 116 -7.17 10.71 4.01
CA TYR A 116 -7.91 9.69 4.75
C TYR A 116 -7.69 8.30 4.16
N ILE A 117 -7.60 8.18 2.83
CA ILE A 117 -7.40 6.92 2.14
C ILE A 117 -6.00 6.37 2.42
N PHE A 118 -4.96 7.18 2.16
CA PHE A 118 -3.58 6.78 2.40
C PHE A 118 -3.29 6.61 3.89
N GLY A 119 -3.78 7.51 4.74
CA GLY A 119 -3.63 7.41 6.20
C GLY A 119 -4.28 6.15 6.77
N THR A 120 -5.50 5.83 6.34
CA THR A 120 -6.19 4.60 6.77
C THR A 120 -5.47 3.36 6.27
N GLN A 121 -5.02 3.33 5.01
CA GLN A 121 -4.26 2.20 4.51
C GLN A 121 -2.98 1.97 5.32
N LEU A 122 -2.21 3.03 5.59
CA LEU A 122 -0.99 2.93 6.39
C LEU A 122 -1.30 2.42 7.80
N ALA A 123 -2.32 2.98 8.46
CA ALA A 123 -2.73 2.53 9.79
C ALA A 123 -3.09 1.04 9.81
N VAL A 124 -3.89 0.56 8.85
CA VAL A 124 -4.29 -0.86 8.76
C VAL A 124 -3.11 -1.76 8.40
N ASN A 125 -2.23 -1.33 7.49
CA ASN A 125 -1.04 -2.08 7.08
C ASN A 125 -0.08 -2.27 8.27
N TRP A 126 0.18 -1.20 9.03
CA TRP A 126 1.03 -1.25 10.22
C TRP A 126 0.38 -1.98 11.40
N LEU A 127 -0.95 -1.91 11.55
CA LEU A 127 -1.68 -2.73 12.52
C LEU A 127 -1.52 -4.22 12.21
N GLY A 128 -1.66 -4.60 10.94
CA GLY A 128 -1.46 -5.98 10.50
C GLY A 128 -0.04 -6.47 10.75
N TYR A 129 0.97 -5.63 10.49
CA TYR A 129 2.37 -5.91 10.85
C TYR A 129 2.55 -6.12 12.35
N TRP A 130 1.99 -5.23 13.18
CA TRP A 130 2.08 -5.36 14.64
C TRP A 130 1.50 -6.69 15.13
N LEU A 131 0.34 -7.10 14.61
CA LEU A 131 -0.27 -8.40 14.93
C LEU A 131 0.64 -9.59 14.54
N GLU A 132 1.32 -9.52 13.39
CA GLU A 132 2.27 -10.55 12.98
C GLU A 132 3.52 -10.59 13.87
N VAL A 133 4.03 -9.44 14.31
CA VAL A 133 5.12 -9.38 15.28
C VAL A 133 4.71 -10.02 16.60
N GLN A 134 3.50 -9.74 17.11
CA GLN A 134 2.98 -10.41 18.31
C GLN A 134 2.90 -11.93 18.09
N ARG A 135 2.34 -12.38 16.96
CA ARG A 135 2.24 -13.81 16.63
C ARG A 135 3.61 -14.50 16.59
N LEU A 136 4.62 -13.84 16.03
CA LEU A 136 5.96 -14.41 15.91
C LEU A 136 6.74 -14.41 17.24
N ALA A 137 6.47 -13.44 18.12
CA ALA A 137 7.07 -13.34 19.44
C ALA A 137 6.47 -14.32 20.47
N PHE A 138 5.15 -14.60 20.42
CA PHE A 138 4.42 -15.26 21.51
C PHE A 138 4.13 -16.76 21.35
N VAL A 139 4.69 -17.46 20.35
CA VAL A 139 4.61 -18.94 20.33
C VAL A 139 5.75 -19.51 21.16
N HIS A 140 5.49 -19.66 22.46
CA HIS A 140 6.32 -20.36 23.44
C HIS A 140 6.81 -21.70 22.87
N VAL A 141 8.12 -21.88 22.90
CA VAL A 141 8.75 -23.20 22.93
C VAL A 141 8.26 -23.85 24.23
N LYS A 142 7.54 -24.97 24.13
CA LYS A 142 7.52 -25.91 25.25
C LYS A 142 8.96 -26.37 25.39
N GLU A 143 9.61 -25.94 26.46
CA GLU A 143 10.81 -26.63 26.93
C GLU A 143 10.32 -27.97 27.50
N ASP A 144 10.70 -29.05 26.84
CA ASP A 144 10.49 -30.42 27.30
C ASP A 144 11.47 -30.76 28.43
#